data_AF-A0A6I1E585-F1
#
_entry.id   AF-A0A6I1E585-F1
#
_cell.length_a   1.000
_cell.length_b   1.000
_cell.length_c   1.000
_cell.angle_alpha   90.00
_cell.angle_beta   90.00
_cell.angle_gamma   90.00
#
_symmetry.space_group_name_H-M   'P 1'
#
loop_
_entity.id
_entity.type
_entity.pdbx_description
1 polymer ?
#
loop_
_entity_poly.entity_id
_entity_poly.type
_entity_poly.pdbx_seq_one_letter_code
_entity_poly.pdbx_strand_id
1 'polypeptide(L)'
;MDYRWVLTIDSGYNVITVQKSDGFGCKLTATLPWSKSDDGSLDITHWWCRGVPWDSITPKFVAALINDAIDLGWMASKSGKPFRIDYRDKVFYVS
;
A
#
# COMPACT_ATOMS: atom_id res chain seq x y z
N MET A 1 12.07 8.60 -9.26
CA MET A 1 10.67 8.95 -9.59
C MET A 1 10.03 9.43 -8.31
N ASP A 2 9.35 10.57 -8.36
CA ASP A 2 8.68 11.11 -7.18
C ASP A 2 7.24 10.58 -7.11
N TYR A 3 6.90 10.07 -5.93
CA TYR A 3 5.58 9.53 -5.63
C TYR A 3 4.95 10.32 -4.50
N ARG A 4 3.63 10.48 -4.59
CA ARG A 4 2.78 10.94 -3.49
C ARG A 4 1.84 9.83 -3.08
N TRP A 5 1.52 9.78 -1.81
CA TRP A 5 0.63 8.77 -1.27
C TRP A 5 -0.35 9.37 -0.27
N VAL A 6 -1.51 8.74 -0.16
CA VAL A 6 -2.57 9.10 0.78
C VAL A 6 -3.02 7.83 1.48
N LEU A 7 -3.20 7.92 2.80
CA LEU A 7 -3.85 6.91 3.62
C LEU A 7 -5.31 7.31 3.84
N THR A 8 -6.23 6.40 3.56
CA THR A 8 -7.65 6.54 3.87
C THR A 8 -8.14 5.33 4.65
N ILE A 9 -9.23 5.48 5.40
CA ILE A 9 -9.93 4.35 6.03
C ILE A 9 -11.18 4.08 5.21
N ASP A 10 -11.35 2.82 4.77
CA ASP A 10 -12.53 2.37 4.04
C ASP A 10 -13.05 1.07 4.65
N SER A 11 -14.31 1.07 5.10
CA SER A 11 -15.02 -0.14 5.56
C SER A 11 -14.28 -0.97 6.62
N GLY A 12 -13.54 -0.32 7.53
CA GLY A 12 -12.74 -1.00 8.53
C GLY A 12 -11.42 -1.58 8.00
N TYR A 13 -10.85 -0.96 6.96
CA TYR A 13 -9.53 -1.27 6.40
C TYR A 13 -8.73 0.01 6.18
N ASN A 14 -7.40 -0.11 6.27
CA ASN A 14 -6.49 0.94 5.85
C ASN A 14 -6.28 0.84 4.33
N VAL A 15 -6.43 1.93 3.59
CA VAL A 15 -6.22 1.95 2.14
C VAL A 15 -5.16 2.98 1.81
N ILE A 16 -4.02 2.52 1.30
CA ILE A 16 -2.96 3.39 0.79
C ILE A 16 -3.15 3.54 -0.71
N THR A 17 -3.28 4.77 -1.18
CA THR A 17 -3.21 5.08 -2.61
C THR A 17 -1.91 5.79 -2.92
N VAL A 18 -1.10 5.20 -3.79
CA VAL A 18 0.17 5.73 -4.30
C VAL A 18 -0.01 6.14 -5.76
N GLN A 19 0.55 7.27 -6.15
CA GLN A 19 0.60 7.73 -7.52
C GLN A 19 1.84 8.58 -7.75
N LYS A 20 2.23 8.79 -9.01
CA LYS A 20 3.26 9.78 -9.34
C LYS A 20 2.88 11.17 -8.86
N SER A 21 3.88 11.95 -8.48
CA SER A 21 3.69 13.32 -8.00
C SER A 21 3.07 14.24 -9.05
N ASP A 22 3.39 14.02 -10.33
CA ASP A 22 2.79 14.73 -11.48
C ASP A 22 1.30 14.40 -11.70
N GLY A 23 0.77 13.38 -11.02
CA GLY A 23 -0.63 12.95 -11.12
C GLY A 23 -0.98 12.12 -12.36
N PHE A 24 -0.01 11.81 -13.22
CA PHE A 24 -0.22 11.02 -14.42
C PHE A 24 0.15 9.55 -14.23
N GLY A 25 -0.54 8.66 -14.94
CA GLY A 25 -0.28 7.22 -14.96
C GLY A 25 -1.14 6.39 -14.00
N CYS A 26 -0.72 5.15 -13.78
CA CYS A 26 -1.49 4.15 -13.04
C CYS A 26 -1.30 4.36 -11.53
N LYS A 27 -2.42 4.53 -10.83
CA LYS A 27 -2.42 4.56 -9.37
C LYS A 27 -2.26 3.14 -8.82
N LEU A 28 -1.53 3.01 -7.73
CA LEU A 28 -1.47 1.79 -6.92
C LEU A 28 -2.36 1.99 -5.70
N THR A 29 -3.27 1.06 -5.45
CA THR A 29 -4.12 1.04 -4.26
C THR A 29 -3.85 -0.25 -3.49
N ALA A 30 -3.43 -0.12 -2.24
CA ALA A 30 -3.17 -1.24 -1.36
C ALA A 30 -4.13 -1.22 -0.17
N THR A 31 -4.85 -2.32 0.03
CA THR A 31 -5.76 -2.49 1.16
C THR A 31 -5.10 -3.32 2.24
N LEU A 32 -5.03 -2.76 3.45
CA LEU A 32 -4.46 -3.34 4.65
C LEU A 32 -5.55 -3.65 5.69
N PRO A 33 -5.44 -4.75 6.48
CA PRO A 33 -6.31 -4.99 7.61
C PRO A 33 -6.19 -3.83 8.57
N TRP A 34 -7.29 -3.61 9.26
CA TRP A 34 -7.36 -2.64 10.31
C TRP A 34 -6.87 -3.28 11.60
N SER A 35 -5.88 -2.67 12.22
CA SER A 35 -5.56 -2.88 13.63
C SER A 35 -5.55 -1.52 14.30
N LYS A 36 -6.31 -1.43 15.40
CA LYS A 36 -6.28 -0.32 16.33
C LYS A 36 -5.42 -0.82 17.48
N SER A 37 -4.35 -0.12 17.84
CA SER A 37 -3.64 -0.47 19.06
C SER A 37 -4.52 -0.09 20.26
N ASP A 38 -4.29 -0.73 21.39
CA ASP A 38 -5.03 -0.46 22.63
C ASP A 38 -4.82 0.98 23.15
N ASP A 39 -3.73 1.66 22.75
CA ASP A 39 -3.42 3.04 23.12
C ASP A 39 -3.92 4.10 22.11
N GLY A 40 -4.64 3.67 21.06
CA GLY A 40 -5.15 4.56 20.01
C GLY A 40 -4.12 4.98 18.96
N SER A 41 -2.90 4.43 19.02
CA SER A 41 -1.95 4.48 17.91
C SER A 41 -2.32 3.51 16.77
N LEU A 42 -1.66 3.67 15.64
CA LEU A 42 -1.82 2.78 14.49
C LEU A 42 -0.95 1.55 14.72
N ASP A 43 -1.49 0.53 15.41
CA ASP A 43 -0.89 -0.80 15.33
C ASP A 43 -1.08 -1.30 13.90
N ILE A 44 -0.03 -1.74 13.23
CA ILE A 44 -0.14 -2.55 11.99
C ILE A 44 0.35 -3.93 12.38
N THR A 45 -0.40 -4.56 13.28
CA THR A 45 -0.06 -5.87 13.82
C THR A 45 -0.34 -6.91 12.73
N HIS A 46 0.72 -7.37 12.05
CA HIS A 46 0.83 -8.58 11.19
C HIS A 46 1.41 -8.41 9.78
N TRP A 47 2.06 -7.30 9.45
CA TRP A 47 2.53 -7.08 8.08
C TRP A 47 4.05 -7.02 7.95
N TRP A 48 4.63 -8.16 7.61
CA TRP A 48 5.95 -8.22 6.99
C TRP A 48 5.85 -7.64 5.58
N CYS A 49 6.25 -6.38 5.41
CA CYS A 49 6.84 -5.89 4.16
C CYS A 49 8.37 -5.98 4.35
N ARG A 50 9.12 -6.60 3.41
CA ARG A 50 10.53 -6.98 3.63
C ARG A 50 11.36 -5.80 4.16
N GLY A 51 11.96 -5.95 5.34
CA GLY A 51 12.99 -5.03 5.85
C GLY A 51 12.50 -3.75 6.53
N VAL A 52 11.22 -3.67 6.91
CA VAL A 52 10.68 -2.55 7.69
C VAL A 52 10.23 -3.08 9.06
N PRO A 53 10.98 -2.77 10.15
CA PRO A 53 10.51 -3.02 11.51
C PRO A 53 9.18 -2.31 11.75
N TRP A 54 8.36 -2.88 12.63
CA TRP A 54 7.04 -2.38 12.97
C TRP A 54 7.14 -0.94 13.46
N ASP A 55 6.38 -0.06 12.80
CA ASP A 55 5.75 1.15 13.36
C ASP A 55 5.31 2.04 12.19
N SER A 56 4.00 2.26 12.06
CA SER A 56 3.36 3.22 11.15
C SER A 56 3.60 3.03 9.63
N ILE A 57 2.73 3.65 8.82
CA ILE A 57 2.95 3.79 7.38
C ILE A 57 4.05 4.84 7.18
N THR A 58 5.29 4.39 7.07
CA THR A 58 6.46 5.24 6.81
C THR A 58 6.73 5.37 5.31
N PRO A 59 7.49 6.39 4.86
CA PRO A 59 7.98 6.44 3.48
C PRO A 59 8.74 5.17 3.07
N LYS A 60 9.46 4.52 4.00
CA LYS A 60 10.15 3.25 3.76
C LYS A 60 9.19 2.10 3.50
N PHE A 61 8.09 2.02 4.24
CA PHE A 61 7.01 1.06 3.98
C PHE A 61 6.40 1.28 2.59
N VAL A 62 6.09 2.53 2.25
CA VAL A 62 5.52 2.87 0.93
C VAL A 62 6.50 2.52 -0.20
N ALA A 63 7.80 2.72 -0.02
CA ALA A 63 8.81 2.31 -0.98
C ALA A 63 8.87 0.78 -1.16
N ALA A 64 8.77 0.02 -0.07
CA ALA A 64 8.71 -1.44 -0.14
C ALA A 64 7.43 -1.93 -0.84
N LEU A 65 6.28 -1.33 -0.54
CA LEU A 65 5.01 -1.59 -1.22
C LEU A 65 5.07 -1.31 -2.72
N ILE A 66 5.74 -0.22 -3.12
CA ILE A 66 5.98 0.12 -4.53
C ILE A 66 6.81 -0.97 -5.21
N ASN A 67 7.87 -1.45 -4.57
CA ASN A 67 8.72 -2.51 -5.13
C ASN A 67 7.94 -3.81 -5.29
N ASP A 68 7.19 -4.23 -4.27
CA ASP A 68 6.33 -5.42 -4.34
C ASP A 68 5.31 -5.27 -5.48
N ALA A 69 4.72 -4.09 -5.66
CA ALA A 69 3.80 -3.82 -6.76
C ALA A 69 4.48 -3.91 -8.13
N ILE A 70 5.71 -3.40 -8.28
CA ILE A 70 6.50 -3.48 -9.51
C ILE A 70 6.78 -4.96 -9.85
N ASP A 71 7.17 -5.77 -8.85
CA ASP A 71 7.41 -7.20 -9.03
C ASP A 71 6.13 -7.95 -9.46
N LEU A 72 4.96 -7.47 -9.03
CA LEU A 72 3.64 -7.97 -9.43
C LEU A 72 3.14 -7.37 -10.77
N GLY A 73 3.94 -6.53 -11.44
CA GLY A 73 3.63 -5.98 -12.77
C GLY A 73 2.99 -4.59 -12.78
N TRP A 74 2.93 -3.89 -11.65
CA TRP A 74 2.52 -2.48 -11.62
C TRP A 74 3.53 -1.60 -12.36
N MET A 75 3.02 -0.72 -13.20
CA MET A 75 3.82 0.26 -13.93
C MET A 75 3.22 1.65 -13.76
N ALA A 76 3.88 2.48 -12.94
CA ALA A 76 3.44 3.85 -12.66
C ALA A 76 3.32 4.74 -13.91
N SER A 77 4.02 4.42 -15.01
CA SER A 77 3.95 5.16 -16.27
C SER A 77 2.80 4.75 -17.19
N LYS A 78 2.18 3.58 -16.99
CA LYS A 78 1.07 3.13 -17.82
C LYS A 78 -0.22 3.85 -17.41
N SER A 79 -1.01 4.31 -18.36
CA SER A 79 -2.37 4.79 -18.08
C SER A 79 -3.32 3.60 -17.99
N GLY A 80 -4.30 3.65 -17.08
CA GLY A 80 -5.27 2.57 -16.94
C GLY A 80 -5.99 2.58 -15.59
N LYS A 81 -6.70 1.49 -15.33
CA LYS A 81 -7.35 1.27 -14.02
C LYS A 81 -6.28 1.21 -12.91
N PRO A 82 -6.62 1.62 -11.68
CA PRO A 82 -5.72 1.46 -10.54
C PRO A 82 -5.30 0.00 -10.36
N PHE A 83 -4.01 -0.22 -10.16
CA PHE A 83 -3.48 -1.52 -9.76
C PHE A 83 -3.81 -1.74 -8.29
N ARG A 84 -4.36 -2.91 -7.96
CA ARG A 84 -4.86 -3.19 -6.62
C ARG A 84 -4.07 -4.32 -6.01
N ILE A 85 -3.61 -4.12 -4.78
CA ILE A 85 -3.04 -5.18 -3.96
C ILE A 85 -3.92 -5.31 -2.73
N ASP A 86 -4.42 -6.51 -2.53
CA ASP A 86 -5.25 -6.85 -1.39
C ASP A 86 -4.48 -7.79 -0.49
N TYR A 87 -4.27 -7.35 0.73
CA TYR A 87 -3.54 -8.09 1.74
C TYR A 87 -4.44 -8.34 2.96
N ARG A 88 -5.76 -8.19 2.83
CA ARG A 88 -6.74 -8.48 3.90
C ARG A 88 -6.61 -9.90 4.43
N ASP A 89 -6.27 -10.86 3.56
CA ASP A 89 -6.30 -12.30 3.89
C ASP A 89 -4.98 -13.06 3.71
N LYS A 90 -3.88 -12.41 3.29
CA LYS A 90 -2.67 -13.12 2.78
C LYS A 90 -3.03 -14.36 1.94
N VAL A 91 -3.81 -14.18 0.87
CA VAL A 91 -3.79 -15.12 -0.26
C VAL A 91 -3.60 -14.30 -1.54
N PHE A 92 -2.40 -14.38 -2.10
CA PHE A 92 -2.08 -13.78 -3.38
C PHE A 92 -2.87 -14.52 -4.47
N TYR A 93 -3.93 -13.91 -4.99
CA TYR A 93 -4.53 -14.35 -6.26
C TYR A 93 -3.94 -13.50 -7.38
N VAL A 94 -3.09 -14.12 -8.19
CA VAL A 94 -2.63 -13.57 -9.47
C VAL A 94 -3.71 -13.95 -10.49
N SER A 95 -4.40 -12.95 -11.05
CA SER A 95 -5.31 -13.13 -12.19
C SER A 95 -4.61 -12.83 -13.51
#